data_AF-A0AA41VJV6-F1
#
_entry.id   AF-A0AA41VJV6-F1
#
_cell.length_a   1.000
_cell.length_b   1.000
_cell.length_c   1.000
_cell.angle_alpha   90.00
_cell.angle_beta   90.00
_cell.angle_gamma   90.00
#
_symmetry.space_group_name_H-M   'P 1'
#
loop_
_entity.id
_entity.type
_entity.pdbx_description
1 polymer ?
#
loop_
_entity_poly.entity_id
_entity_poly.type
_entity_poly.pdbx_seq_one_letter_code
_entity_poly.pdbx_strand_id
1 'polypeptide(L)'
;MLPEILENIIQRVESSEDRWPIRKSVVSVACVCKRWREVTKGIVKSPLQTGKITFPSFLKQPGPRDFPLQCFIKRNKKNSTFYLYLGLTP
;
A
#
# COMPACT_ATOMS: atom_id res chain seq x y z
N MET A 1 -9.46 22.86 -0.51
CA MET A 1 -8.26 22.32 -1.18
C MET A 1 -8.69 21.84 -2.55
N LEU A 2 -8.03 22.30 -3.61
CA LEU A 2 -8.29 21.89 -4.99
C LEU A 2 -8.05 20.36 -5.11
N PRO A 3 -9.04 19.57 -5.57
CA PRO A 3 -8.91 18.12 -5.74
C PRO A 3 -7.62 17.70 -6.44
N GLU A 4 -7.18 18.48 -7.42
CA GLU A 4 -6.04 18.25 -8.30
C GLU A 4 -4.71 18.30 -7.53
N ILE A 5 -4.62 19.16 -6.51
CA ILE A 5 -3.43 19.27 -5.66
C ILE A 5 -3.29 18.02 -4.79
N LEU A 6 -4.41 17.53 -4.24
CA LEU A 6 -4.43 16.34 -3.41
C LEU A 6 -3.99 15.10 -4.21
N GLU A 7 -4.49 14.96 -5.43
CA GLU A 7 -4.07 13.89 -6.33
C GLU A 7 -2.57 13.93 -6.63
N ASN A 8 -2.04 15.12 -6.97
CA ASN A 8 -0.61 15.30 -7.23
C ASN A 8 0.26 14.94 -6.02
N ILE A 9 -0.15 15.33 -4.81
CA ILE A 9 0.56 14.98 -3.58
C ILE A 9 0.60 13.45 -3.41
N ILE A 10 -0.55 12.79 -3.51
CA ILE A 10 -0.65 11.34 -3.30
C ILE A 10 0.15 10.58 -4.37
N GLN A 11 0.09 10.99 -5.64
CA GLN A 11 0.88 10.39 -6.72
C GLN A 11 2.38 10.48 -6.45
N ARG A 12 2.86 11.64 -5.98
CA ARG A 12 4.27 11.81 -5.61
C ARG A 12 4.66 10.88 -4.47
N VAL A 13 3.86 10.81 -3.42
CA VAL A 13 4.11 9.90 -2.28
C VAL A 13 4.16 8.44 -2.76
N GLU A 14 3.18 7.99 -3.55
CA GLU A 14 3.12 6.62 -4.08
C GLU A 14 4.33 6.29 -4.99
N SER A 15 4.80 7.26 -5.78
CA SER A 15 5.97 7.07 -6.65
C SER A 15 7.30 7.03 -5.88
N SER A 16 7.37 7.68 -4.72
CA SER A 16 8.60 7.76 -3.91
C SER A 16 8.83 6.52 -3.04
N GLU A 17 7.81 5.69 -2.83
CA GLU A 17 7.85 4.56 -1.90
C GLU A 17 7.62 3.22 -2.61
N ASP A 18 8.70 2.46 -2.83
CA ASP A 18 8.63 1.21 -3.61
C ASP A 18 8.36 -0.05 -2.80
N ARG A 19 8.64 -0.05 -1.49
CA ARG A 19 8.53 -1.25 -0.64
C ARG A 19 7.93 -0.90 0.71
N TRP A 20 7.14 -1.82 1.26
CA TRP A 20 6.84 -1.79 2.68
C TRP A 20 8.12 -2.13 3.47
N PRO A 21 8.45 -1.47 4.60
CA PRO A 21 7.66 -0.53 5.41
C PRO A 21 7.81 0.95 5.02
N ILE A 22 8.56 1.26 3.96
CA ILE A 22 8.77 2.65 3.51
C ILE A 22 7.45 3.22 2.99
N ARG A 23 6.58 2.39 2.38
CA ARG A 23 5.22 2.73 1.92
C ARG A 23 4.19 3.12 3.01
N LYS A 24 4.65 3.43 4.22
CA LYS A 24 3.80 3.85 5.35
C LYS A 24 3.23 5.25 5.11
N SER A 25 3.89 6.11 4.35
CA SER A 25 3.39 7.48 4.15
C SER A 25 2.13 7.49 3.29
N VAL A 26 2.05 6.62 2.28
CA VAL A 26 0.82 6.40 1.49
C VAL A 26 -0.36 6.02 2.39
N VAL A 27 -0.10 5.16 3.38
CA VAL A 27 -1.09 4.76 4.38
C VAL A 27 -1.49 5.93 5.28
N SER A 28 -0.52 6.68 5.79
CA SER A 28 -0.75 7.84 6.66
C SER A 28 -1.62 8.89 5.96
N VAL A 29 -1.34 9.17 4.70
CA VAL A 29 -2.07 10.10 3.82
C VAL A 29 -3.53 9.66 3.66
N ALA A 30 -3.79 8.37 3.45
CA ALA A 30 -5.16 7.86 3.36
C ALA A 30 -5.97 7.90 4.67
N CYS A 31 -5.30 8.09 5.81
CA CYS A 31 -5.93 8.12 7.13
C CYS A 31 -6.29 9.52 7.61
N VAL A 32 -5.96 10.58 6.85
CA VAL A 32 -6.22 11.98 7.23
C VAL A 32 -7.72 12.28 7.34
N CYS A 33 -8.52 11.98 6.31
CA CYS A 33 -9.98 12.11 6.34
C CYS A 33 -10.65 11.27 5.24
N LYS A 34 -11.99 11.24 5.18
CA LYS A 34 -12.76 10.47 4.16
C LYS A 34 -12.36 10.85 2.73
N ARG A 35 -12.24 12.14 2.43
CA ARG A 35 -11.87 12.63 1.10
C ARG A 35 -10.45 12.20 0.69
N TRP A 36 -9.48 12.29 1.60
CA TRP A 36 -8.11 11.82 1.34
C TRP A 36 -8.08 10.31 1.10
N ARG A 37 -8.88 9.54 1.85
CA ARG A 37 -9.03 8.10 1.66
C ARG A 37 -9.55 7.75 0.27
N GLU A 38 -10.61 8.42 -0.18
CA GLU A 38 -11.23 8.17 -1.48
C GLU A 38 -10.27 8.44 -2.63
N VAL A 39 -9.58 9.59 -2.60
CA VAL A 39 -8.58 9.94 -3.63
C VAL A 39 -7.40 8.95 -3.59
N THR A 40 -6.93 8.57 -2.41
CA THR A 40 -5.83 7.61 -2.29
C THR A 40 -6.20 6.23 -2.85
N LYS A 41 -7.45 5.78 -2.65
CA LYS A 41 -7.94 4.51 -3.23
C LYS A 41 -7.99 4.52 -4.76
N GLY A 42 -8.22 5.67 -5.38
CA GLY A 42 -8.22 5.81 -6.83
C GLY A 42 -6.81 5.79 -7.44
N ILE A 43 -5.82 6.31 -6.71
CA ILE A 43 -4.42 6.41 -7.18
C ILE A 43 -3.66 5.11 -6.94
N VAL A 44 -3.85 4.50 -5.77
CA VAL A 44 -3.17 3.26 -5.42
C VAL A 44 -3.74 2.11 -6.25
N LYS A 45 -2.93 1.58 -7.16
CA LYS A 45 -3.27 0.41 -7.97
C LYS A 45 -3.26 -0.87 -7.12
N SER A 46 -3.90 -1.92 -7.64
CA SER A 46 -4.02 -3.18 -6.92
C SER A 46 -2.66 -3.85 -6.70
N PRO A 47 -2.54 -4.69 -5.65
CA PRO A 47 -1.33 -5.47 -5.44
C PRO A 47 -0.98 -6.37 -6.63
N LEU A 48 -1.97 -6.81 -7.43
CA LEU A 48 -1.74 -7.63 -8.62
C LEU A 48 -1.06 -6.83 -9.76
N GLN A 49 -1.39 -5.55 -9.89
CA GLN A 49 -0.82 -4.68 -10.92
C GLN A 49 0.54 -4.10 -10.53
N THR A 50 0.81 -3.97 -9.23
CA THR A 50 1.99 -3.26 -8.73
C THR A 50 2.98 -4.12 -7.97
N GLY A 51 2.57 -5.29 -7.47
CA GLY A 51 3.31 -6.06 -6.47
C GLY A 51 3.46 -5.33 -5.13
N LYS A 52 2.85 -4.14 -4.95
CA LYS A 52 3.02 -3.30 -3.76
C LYS A 52 1.91 -3.55 -2.74
N ILE A 53 2.31 -3.82 -1.50
CA ILE A 53 1.39 -4.01 -0.36
C ILE A 53 1.09 -2.67 0.30
N THR A 54 -0.18 -2.42 0.66
CA THR A 54 -0.64 -1.26 1.44
C THR A 54 -1.50 -1.76 2.61
N PHE A 55 -1.17 -1.42 3.87
CA PHE A 55 -1.96 -1.79 5.06
C PHE A 55 -2.33 -0.54 5.88
N PRO A 56 -3.63 -0.22 6.03
CA PRO A 56 -4.45 -0.77 7.12
C PRO A 56 -5.84 -1.24 6.63
N SER A 57 -6.67 -1.76 7.56
CA SER A 57 -7.97 -2.44 7.37
C SER A 57 -8.95 -1.84 6.35
N PHE A 58 -8.83 -0.56 6.00
CA PHE A 58 -9.74 0.17 5.11
C PHE A 58 -9.16 0.54 3.74
N LEU A 59 -7.88 0.23 3.47
CA LEU A 59 -7.23 0.29 2.15
C LEU A 59 -7.07 -1.09 1.50
N LYS A 60 -7.67 -2.13 2.10
CA LYS A 60 -7.81 -3.44 1.45
C LYS A 60 -8.59 -3.25 0.15
N GLN A 61 -7.89 -3.07 -0.97
CA GLN A 61 -8.49 -3.32 -2.27
C GLN A 61 -8.79 -4.82 -2.36
N PRO A 62 -9.92 -5.21 -2.98
CA PRO A 62 -10.20 -6.61 -3.20
C PRO A 62 -9.02 -7.24 -3.96
N GLY A 63 -8.36 -8.19 -3.31
CA GLY A 63 -7.38 -9.04 -3.98
C GLY A 63 -8.07 -9.96 -4.98
N PRO A 64 -7.31 -10.69 -5.79
CA PRO A 64 -7.85 -11.75 -6.63
C PRO A 64 -8.74 -12.66 -5.79
N ARG A 65 -9.97 -12.92 -6.24
CA ARG A 65 -10.83 -13.93 -5.59
C ARG A 65 -10.42 -15.34 -6.00
N ASP A 66 -9.78 -15.45 -7.15
CA ASP A 66 -9.51 -16.72 -7.82
C ASP A 66 -8.31 -17.45 -7.23
N PHE A 67 -7.34 -16.71 -6.67
CA PHE A 67 -6.12 -17.29 -6.08
C PHE A 67 -5.75 -16.60 -4.76
N PRO A 68 -5.37 -17.36 -3.72
CA PRO A 68 -4.90 -16.80 -2.47
C PRO A 68 -3.56 -16.07 -2.67
N LEU A 69 -3.48 -14.82 -2.21
CA LEU A 69 -2.21 -14.09 -2.13
C LEU A 69 -1.32 -14.73 -1.06
N GLN A 70 -0.22 -15.37 -1.46
CA GLN A 70 0.72 -15.93 -0.50
C GLN A 70 1.45 -14.79 0.21
N CYS A 71 1.38 -14.75 1.54
CA CYS A 71 2.13 -13.79 2.36
C CYS A 71 2.95 -14.55 3.40
N PHE A 72 4.21 -14.17 3.61
CA PHE A 72 5.06 -14.81 4.61
C PHE A 72 5.82 -13.79 5.45
N ILE A 73 6.02 -14.12 6.73
CA ILE A 73 6.75 -13.28 7.67
C ILE A 73 8.15 -13.85 7.86
N LYS A 74 9.17 -13.01 7.64
CA LYS A 74 10.57 -13.34 7.93
C LYS A 74 11.09 -12.44 9.04
N ARG A 75 11.66 -13.06 10.07
CA ARG A 75 12.35 -12.33 11.13
C ARG A 75 13.79 -12.04 10.73
N ASN A 76 14.19 -10.77 10.80
CA ASN A 76 15.59 -10.37 10.85
C ASN A 76 16.06 -10.44 12.30
N LYS A 77 16.94 -11.41 12.58
CA LYS A 77 17.44 -11.65 13.93
C LYS A 77 18.38 -10.54 14.43
N LYS A 78 19.05 -9.81 13.52
CA LYS A 78 20.04 -8.78 13.90
C LYS A 78 19.40 -7.57 14.60
N ASN A 79 18.20 -7.19 14.18
CA ASN A 79 17.47 -6.03 14.71
C ASN A 79 16.09 -6.40 15.26
N SER A 80 15.83 -7.69 15.51
CA SER A 80 14.54 -8.22 15.96
C SER A 80 13.32 -7.70 15.17
N THR A 81 13.50 -7.37 13.89
CA THR A 81 12.45 -6.83 13.04
C THR A 81 11.78 -7.94 12.24
N PHE A 82 10.46 -7.90 12.12
CA PHE A 82 9.69 -8.80 11.27
C PHE A 82 9.33 -8.10 9.96
N TYR A 83 9.58 -8.79 8.85
CA TYR A 83 9.28 -8.33 7.50
C TYR A 83 8.19 -9.22 6.91
N LEU A 84 7.15 -8.59 6.36
CA LEU A 84 6.11 -9.26 5.60
C LEU A 84 6.49 -9.22 4.11
N TYR A 85 6.44 -10.37 3.46
CA TYR A 85 6.71 -10.52 2.03
C TYR A 85 5.46 -11.03 1.32
N LEU A 86 5.29 -10.63 0.06
CA LEU A 86 4.32 -11.19 -0.86
C LEU A 86 5.01 -12.27 -1.70
N GLY A 87 4.47 -13.48 -1.70
CA GLY A 87 4.76 -14.47 -2.72
C GLY A 87 3.96 -14.12 -3.97
N LEU A 88 4.66 -13.72 -5.03
CA LEU A 88 4.09 -13.68 -6.36
C LEU A 88 4.17 -15.12 -6.88
N THR A 89 3.05 -15.85 -6.83
CA THR A 89 2.93 -17.10 -7.57
C THR A 89 3.06 -16.77 -9.07
N PRO A 90 3.80 -17.57 -9.87
CA PRO A 90 3.81 -17.40 -11.33
C PRO A 90 2.42 -17.42 -11.95
#